data_AF-A0A952VQA9-F1
#
_entry.id   AF-A0A952VQA9-F1
#
_cell.length_a   1.000
_cell.length_b   1.000
_cell.length_c   1.000
_cell.angle_alpha   90.00
_cell.angle_beta   90.00
_cell.angle_gamma   90.00
#
_symmetry.space_group_name_H-M   'P 1'
#
loop_
_entity.id
_entity.type
_entity.pdbx_description
1 polymer ?
#
loop_
_entity_poly.entity_id
_entity_poly.type
_entity_poly.pdbx_seq_one_letter_code
_entity_poly.pdbx_strand_id
1 'polypeptide(L)'
;MNSATSDSGNRPPDFPMGDDACFLLEAVPEAIFFLDCDNRIRFVNTAAQQLVGPTHKMIGIGFHDLMGCVTLEEGNTTQCPFTRMRNTGEFVVIPSHIWTREDETQFELSLSFWPRSQHGVWVGGVVIVRDLTDAMEVQRDVHRAARLAEDAPNPIVEFDATGAMLYANTGMLNLMGQCGLLEAGIEGMFPDNLSTMLRECLATDASLSMVEHVVADRVIAWSFFPLRELDLIRAYG
;
A
#
# COMPACT_ATOMS: atom_id res chain seq x y z
N MET A 1 -28.52 44.30 47.56
CA MET A 1 -28.49 42.83 47.47
C MET A 1 -29.48 42.40 46.39
N ASN A 2 -29.11 41.34 45.68
CA ASN A 2 -29.77 40.68 44.53
C ASN A 2 -29.24 41.17 43.17
N SER A 3 -28.03 40.77 42.78
CA SER A 3 -27.58 39.43 42.31
C SER A 3 -28.10 39.10 40.92
N ALA A 4 -27.15 39.09 39.99
CA ALA A 4 -27.26 38.68 38.61
C ALA A 4 -27.74 37.24 38.44
N THR A 5 -28.48 37.01 37.37
CA THR A 5 -28.37 35.80 36.55
C THR A 5 -28.57 36.23 35.11
N SER A 6 -27.46 36.60 34.46
CA SER A 6 -27.38 36.69 33.01
C SER A 6 -27.50 35.28 32.44
N ASP A 7 -28.55 35.07 31.66
CA ASP A 7 -28.84 33.84 30.93
C ASP A 7 -27.74 33.64 29.87
N SER A 8 -26.69 32.89 30.23
CA SER A 8 -25.63 32.44 29.31
C SER A 8 -26.16 31.24 28.52
N GLY A 9 -27.15 31.50 27.67
CA GLY A 9 -27.72 30.53 26.74
C GLY A 9 -26.77 30.25 25.57
N ASN A 10 -25.91 29.25 25.75
CA ASN A 10 -25.46 28.29 24.74
C ASN A 10 -25.46 28.79 23.27
N ARG A 11 -24.48 29.63 22.89
CA ARG A 11 -24.16 29.81 21.46
C ARG A 11 -23.60 28.47 20.94
N PRO A 12 -24.11 27.90 19.84
CA PRO A 12 -23.43 26.79 19.19
C PRO A 12 -21.98 27.21 18.91
N PRO A 13 -21.00 26.27 18.94
CA PRO A 13 -19.62 26.61 18.59
C PRO A 13 -19.63 27.34 17.25
N ASP A 14 -18.91 28.45 17.16
CA ASP A 14 -18.79 29.23 15.93
C ASP A 14 -18.21 28.30 14.86
N PHE A 15 -19.10 27.72 14.05
CA PHE A 15 -18.70 26.85 12.96
C PHE A 15 -18.02 27.72 11.90
N PRO A 16 -16.91 27.27 11.32
CA PRO A 16 -16.21 28.00 10.27
C PRO A 16 -17.20 28.33 9.14
N MET A 17 -17.39 29.62 8.87
CA MET A 17 -18.30 30.12 7.82
C MET A 17 -17.49 30.75 6.69
N GLY A 18 -17.96 30.58 5.46
CA GLY A 18 -17.36 31.23 4.28
C GLY A 18 -15.88 30.88 4.14
N ASP A 19 -15.01 31.88 4.34
CA ASP A 19 -13.56 31.80 4.13
C ASP A 19 -12.88 30.73 5.00
N ASP A 20 -13.36 30.51 6.24
CA ASP A 20 -12.78 29.48 7.12
C ASP A 20 -13.07 28.06 6.59
N ALA A 21 -14.24 27.85 5.98
CA ALA A 21 -14.58 26.57 5.37
C ALA A 21 -13.74 26.31 4.12
N CYS A 22 -13.50 27.35 3.30
CA CYS A 22 -12.57 27.26 2.18
C CYS A 22 -11.15 26.95 2.64
N PHE A 23 -10.68 27.62 3.69
CA PHE A 23 -9.35 27.36 4.27
C PHE A 23 -9.22 25.92 4.76
N LEU A 24 -10.23 25.38 5.43
CA LEU A 24 -10.22 23.98 5.86
C LEU A 24 -10.12 23.01 4.69
N LEU A 25 -10.82 23.26 3.57
CA LEU A 25 -10.70 22.42 2.37
C LEU A 25 -9.32 22.53 1.72
N GLU A 26 -8.71 23.72 1.73
CA GLU A 26 -7.34 23.94 1.24
C GLU A 26 -6.26 23.31 2.11
N ALA A 27 -6.49 23.22 3.43
CA ALA A 27 -5.57 22.61 4.37
C ALA A 27 -5.55 21.08 4.32
N VAL A 28 -6.53 20.44 3.66
CA VAL A 28 -6.58 18.98 3.53
C VAL A 28 -5.59 18.51 2.47
N PRO A 29 -4.71 17.53 2.79
CA PRO A 29 -3.70 17.02 1.86
C PRO A 29 -4.27 16.11 0.76
N GLU A 30 -5.52 15.65 0.91
CA GLU A 30 -6.22 14.87 -0.11
C GLU A 30 -6.89 15.80 -1.14
N ALA A 31 -6.95 15.34 -2.38
CA ALA A 31 -7.56 16.10 -3.46
C ALA A 31 -9.08 16.14 -3.27
N ILE A 32 -9.64 17.34 -3.14
CA ILE A 32 -11.07 17.55 -2.93
C ILE A 32 -11.69 18.17 -4.19
N PHE A 33 -12.80 17.58 -4.63
CA PHE A 33 -13.62 18.08 -5.72
C PHE A 33 -15.04 18.31 -5.22
N PHE A 34 -15.51 19.55 -5.34
CA PHE A 34 -16.87 19.91 -4.98
C PHE A 34 -17.73 19.98 -6.23
N LEU A 35 -18.83 19.23 -6.24
CA LEU A 35 -19.67 19.07 -7.42
C LEU A 35 -21.05 19.72 -7.24
N ASP A 36 -21.64 20.16 -8.35
CA ASP A 36 -23.05 20.58 -8.41
C ASP A 36 -24.00 19.40 -8.71
N CYS A 37 -25.29 19.69 -8.85
CA CYS A 37 -26.32 18.68 -9.05
C CYS A 37 -26.17 17.89 -10.37
N ASP A 38 -25.45 18.45 -11.35
CA ASP A 38 -25.14 17.84 -12.64
C ASP A 38 -23.75 17.15 -12.65
N ASN A 39 -23.16 16.95 -11.47
CA ASN A 39 -21.83 16.38 -11.25
C ASN A 39 -20.68 17.19 -11.89
N ARG A 40 -20.90 18.48 -12.15
CA ARG A 40 -19.85 19.38 -12.66
C ARG A 40 -19.03 19.93 -11.51
N ILE A 41 -17.72 20.02 -11.72
CA ILE A 41 -16.80 20.52 -10.71
C ILE A 41 -16.99 22.03 -10.55
N ARG A 42 -17.28 22.46 -9.32
CA ARG A 42 -17.46 23.87 -8.92
C ARG A 42 -16.31 24.43 -8.10
N PHE A 43 -15.61 23.56 -7.37
CA PHE A 43 -14.45 23.92 -6.57
C PHE A 43 -13.48 22.75 -6.48
N VAL A 44 -12.19 23.08 -6.37
CA VAL A 44 -11.09 22.14 -6.13
C VAL A 44 -10.10 22.79 -5.17
N ASN A 45 -9.51 22.00 -4.28
CA ASN A 45 -8.43 22.48 -3.42
C ASN A 45 -7.05 22.38 -4.11
N THR A 46 -6.02 22.88 -3.42
CA THR A 46 -4.63 22.83 -3.88
C THR A 46 -4.14 21.40 -4.18
N ALA A 47 -4.51 20.41 -3.36
CA ALA A 47 -4.13 19.01 -3.62
C ALA A 47 -4.72 18.48 -4.93
N ALA A 48 -5.98 18.80 -5.24
CA ALA A 48 -6.59 18.45 -6.52
C ALA A 48 -5.91 19.16 -7.71
N GLN A 49 -5.42 20.39 -7.52
CA GLN A 49 -4.67 21.10 -8.54
C GLN A 49 -3.30 20.46 -8.82
N GLN A 50 -2.63 19.96 -7.78
CA GLN A 50 -1.36 19.26 -7.90
C GLN A 50 -1.53 17.93 -8.65
N LEU A 51 -2.55 17.16 -8.28
CA LEU A 51 -2.85 15.85 -8.87
C LEU A 51 -3.27 15.97 -10.35
N VAL A 52 -4.24 16.84 -10.65
CA VAL A 52 -4.85 16.89 -11.98
C VAL A 52 -4.25 17.98 -12.86
N GLY A 53 -4.01 19.16 -12.31
CA GLY A 53 -3.50 20.32 -13.04
C GLY A 53 -4.23 21.62 -12.70
N PRO A 54 -4.06 22.68 -13.50
CA PRO A 54 -4.58 24.00 -13.15
C PRO A 54 -6.12 24.05 -13.10
N THR A 55 -6.67 24.77 -12.13
CA THR A 55 -8.12 24.86 -11.82
C THR A 55 -9.03 25.13 -13.02
N HIS A 56 -8.62 26.04 -13.91
CA HIS A 56 -9.43 26.42 -15.06
C HIS A 56 -9.68 25.27 -16.06
N LYS A 57 -8.87 24.21 -16.00
CA LYS A 57 -9.08 22.98 -16.78
C LYS A 57 -10.15 22.07 -16.19
N MET A 58 -10.55 22.25 -14.93
CA MET A 58 -11.46 21.33 -14.24
C MET A 58 -12.85 21.93 -13.99
N ILE A 59 -12.93 23.22 -13.70
CA ILE A 59 -14.20 23.87 -13.38
C ILE A 59 -15.20 23.76 -14.54
N GLY A 60 -16.40 23.29 -14.23
CA GLY A 60 -17.48 23.07 -15.20
C GLY A 60 -17.42 21.74 -15.94
N ILE A 61 -16.31 20.99 -15.86
CA ILE A 61 -16.20 19.64 -16.43
C ILE A 61 -16.89 18.64 -15.49
N GLY A 62 -17.52 17.61 -16.05
CA GLY A 62 -18.04 16.51 -15.27
C GLY A 62 -16.90 15.71 -14.63
N PHE A 63 -16.97 15.43 -13.33
CA PHE A 63 -15.92 14.63 -12.69
C PHE A 63 -15.74 13.25 -13.34
N HIS A 64 -16.84 12.68 -13.86
CA HIS A 64 -16.82 11.46 -14.66
C HIS A 64 -15.92 11.56 -15.91
N ASP A 65 -16.02 12.67 -16.64
CA ASP A 65 -15.25 12.92 -17.85
C ASP A 65 -13.76 13.11 -17.51
N LEU A 66 -13.48 13.78 -16.39
CA LEU A 66 -12.13 13.93 -15.87
C LEU A 66 -11.47 12.58 -15.52
N MET A 67 -12.23 11.67 -14.91
CA MET A 67 -11.72 10.34 -14.55
C MET A 67 -11.63 9.39 -15.76
N GLY A 68 -12.10 9.80 -16.94
CA GLY A 68 -12.17 8.91 -18.11
C GLY A 68 -13.03 7.67 -17.85
N CYS A 69 -13.98 7.77 -16.91
CA CYS A 69 -14.84 6.65 -16.59
C CYS A 69 -15.72 6.38 -17.81
N VAL A 70 -15.62 5.21 -18.42
CA VAL A 70 -16.48 4.83 -19.53
C VAL A 70 -17.72 4.19 -18.91
N THR A 71 -18.86 4.86 -18.98
CA THR A 71 -20.16 4.20 -18.84
C THR A 71 -20.26 3.15 -19.94
N LEU A 72 -19.98 1.89 -19.60
CA LEU A 72 -20.31 0.77 -20.46
C LEU A 72 -21.84 0.62 -20.42
N GLU A 73 -22.50 1.17 -21.43
CA GLU A 73 -23.85 0.73 -21.76
C GLU A 73 -23.75 -0.67 -22.40
N GLU A 74 -24.64 -1.55 -21.94
CA GLU A 74 -24.86 -2.93 -22.38
C GLU A 74 -23.94 -4.01 -21.78
N GLY A 75 -24.43 -4.64 -20.72
CA GLY A 75 -24.16 -6.06 -20.45
C GLY A 75 -23.39 -6.43 -19.18
N ASN A 76 -22.82 -5.48 -18.43
CA ASN A 76 -22.27 -5.79 -17.09
C ASN A 76 -22.34 -4.56 -16.17
N THR A 77 -23.22 -4.62 -15.18
CA THR A 77 -23.72 -3.48 -14.38
C THR A 77 -22.74 -3.00 -13.31
N THR A 78 -21.61 -2.42 -13.69
CA THR A 78 -20.91 -1.47 -12.81
C THR A 78 -21.56 -0.10 -12.99
N GLN A 79 -22.60 0.16 -12.19
CA GLN A 79 -23.23 1.47 -12.13
C GLN A 79 -22.19 2.51 -11.73
N CYS A 80 -22.09 3.60 -12.50
CA CYS A 80 -21.24 4.75 -12.17
C CYS A 80 -21.40 5.13 -10.68
N PRO A 81 -20.32 5.30 -9.90
CA PRO A 81 -20.38 5.62 -8.47
C PRO A 81 -21.25 6.83 -8.17
N PHE A 82 -21.28 7.83 -9.07
CA PHE A 82 -22.19 8.97 -8.98
C PHE A 82 -23.65 8.59 -9.13
N THR A 83 -23.97 7.76 -10.12
CA THR A 83 -25.34 7.29 -10.32
C THR A 83 -25.80 6.47 -9.11
N ARG A 84 -24.91 5.63 -8.56
CA ARG A 84 -25.18 4.89 -7.32
C ARG A 84 -25.38 5.84 -6.13
N MET A 85 -24.47 6.77 -5.89
CA MET A 85 -24.55 7.76 -4.82
C MET A 85 -25.82 8.62 -4.94
N ARG A 86 -26.17 9.08 -6.14
CA ARG A 86 -27.40 9.87 -6.39
C ARG A 86 -28.67 9.08 -6.11
N ASN A 87 -28.71 7.82 -6.52
CA ASN A 87 -29.91 6.98 -6.37
C ASN A 87 -30.12 6.49 -4.94
N THR A 88 -29.02 6.19 -4.23
CA THR A 88 -29.06 5.65 -2.87
C THR A 88 -29.02 6.75 -1.80
N GLY A 89 -28.42 7.90 -2.11
CA GLY A 89 -28.10 8.92 -1.11
C GLY A 89 -27.00 8.48 -0.14
N GLU A 90 -26.33 7.35 -0.41
CA GLU A 90 -25.30 6.79 0.44
C GLU A 90 -23.90 7.20 -0.01
N PHE A 91 -22.99 7.24 0.96
CA PHE A 91 -21.55 7.37 0.73
C PHE A 91 -21.02 6.15 -0.04
N VAL A 92 -20.19 6.38 -1.04
CA VAL A 92 -19.60 5.33 -1.89
C VAL A 92 -18.08 5.43 -1.82
N VAL A 93 -17.40 4.28 -1.74
CA VAL A 93 -15.93 4.19 -1.78
C VAL A 93 -15.51 3.29 -2.93
N ILE A 94 -14.50 3.73 -3.67
CA ILE A 94 -13.68 2.88 -4.53
C ILE A 94 -12.28 2.85 -3.90
N PRO A 95 -11.85 1.72 -3.32
CA PRO A 95 -10.60 1.66 -2.56
C PRO A 95 -9.35 1.72 -3.44
N SER A 96 -9.46 1.34 -4.71
CA SER A 96 -8.37 1.41 -5.69
C SER A 96 -8.94 1.60 -7.10
N HIS A 97 -8.40 2.59 -7.80
CA HIS A 97 -8.71 2.94 -9.18
C HIS A 97 -7.46 3.50 -9.86
N ILE A 98 -7.03 2.88 -10.95
CA ILE A 98 -5.91 3.39 -11.74
C ILE A 98 -6.45 4.49 -12.66
N TRP A 99 -5.89 5.69 -12.52
CA TRP A 99 -6.19 6.84 -13.36
C TRP A 99 -4.92 7.30 -14.08
N THR A 100 -5.06 7.61 -15.36
CA THR A 100 -3.96 8.08 -16.20
C THR A 100 -4.18 9.54 -16.53
N ARG A 101 -3.21 10.38 -16.18
CA ARG A 101 -3.21 11.82 -16.49
C ARG A 101 -2.91 12.06 -17.97
N GLU A 102 -3.24 13.25 -18.48
CA GLU A 102 -2.94 13.68 -19.87
C GLU A 102 -1.47 13.50 -20.29
N ASP A 103 -0.52 13.53 -19.35
CA ASP A 103 0.91 13.35 -19.58
C ASP A 103 1.38 11.89 -19.51
N GLU A 104 0.44 10.94 -19.53
CA GLU A 104 0.64 9.49 -19.42
C GLU A 104 1.10 8.99 -18.04
N THR A 105 1.21 9.87 -17.05
CA THR A 105 1.51 9.45 -15.66
C THR A 105 0.33 8.69 -15.08
N GLN A 106 0.60 7.50 -14.53
CA GLN A 106 -0.40 6.68 -13.85
C GLN A 106 -0.39 6.92 -12.35
N PHE A 107 -1.57 7.09 -11.79
CA PHE A 107 -1.82 7.22 -10.36
C PHE A 107 -2.76 6.12 -9.90
N GLU A 108 -2.47 5.53 -8.75
CA GLU A 108 -3.43 4.67 -8.07
C GLU A 108 -4.19 5.48 -7.03
N LEU A 109 -5.51 5.55 -7.18
CA LEU A 109 -6.36 6.46 -6.43
C LEU A 109 -7.39 5.70 -5.60
N SER A 110 -7.57 6.12 -4.36
CA SER A 110 -8.77 5.80 -3.57
C SER A 110 -9.77 6.95 -3.69
N LEU A 111 -11.01 6.65 -4.07
CA LEU A 111 -12.06 7.62 -4.32
C LEU A 111 -13.18 7.47 -3.29
N SER A 112 -13.58 8.56 -2.67
CA SER A 112 -14.67 8.63 -1.69
C SER A 112 -15.71 9.66 -2.13
N PHE A 113 -16.93 9.22 -2.35
CA PHE A 113 -18.03 10.03 -2.86
C PHE A 113 -19.03 10.32 -1.74
N TRP A 114 -19.16 11.59 -1.40
CA TRP A 114 -20.02 12.09 -0.33
C TRP A 114 -21.24 12.80 -0.92
N PRO A 115 -22.45 12.22 -0.80
CA PRO A 115 -23.67 12.84 -1.31
C PRO A 115 -24.01 14.10 -0.53
N ARG A 116 -24.51 15.13 -1.22
CA ARG A 116 -25.03 16.33 -0.59
C ARG A 116 -26.51 16.51 -0.93
N SER A 117 -27.31 16.65 0.11
CA SER A 117 -28.74 16.96 0.02
C SER A 117 -29.10 18.16 0.88
N GLN A 118 -29.90 19.08 0.36
CA GLN A 118 -30.50 20.18 1.11
C GLN A 118 -32.02 20.02 1.10
N HIS A 119 -32.65 20.00 2.28
CA HIS A 119 -34.10 19.79 2.41
C HIS A 119 -34.63 18.55 1.66
N GLY A 120 -33.84 17.45 1.64
CA GLY A 120 -34.18 16.22 0.93
C GLY A 120 -33.97 16.28 -0.60
N VAL A 121 -33.48 17.39 -1.14
CA VAL A 121 -33.17 17.56 -2.56
C VAL A 121 -31.67 17.38 -2.78
N TRP A 122 -31.31 16.56 -3.77
CA TRP A 122 -29.92 16.40 -4.24
C TRP A 122 -29.35 17.73 -4.75
N VAL A 123 -28.20 18.14 -4.21
CA VAL A 123 -27.49 19.38 -4.61
C VAL A 123 -26.08 19.14 -5.13
N GLY A 124 -25.70 17.87 -5.33
CA GLY A 124 -24.37 17.46 -5.77
C GLY A 124 -23.66 16.62 -4.73
N GLY A 125 -22.32 16.67 -4.72
CA GLY A 125 -21.51 15.88 -3.79
C GLY A 125 -20.11 16.45 -3.60
N VAL A 126 -19.35 15.81 -2.73
CA VAL A 126 -17.91 16.02 -2.58
C VAL A 126 -17.21 14.72 -2.93
N VAL A 127 -16.19 14.80 -3.76
CA VAL A 127 -15.29 13.67 -4.03
C VAL A 127 -13.98 13.96 -3.35
N ILE A 128 -13.52 13.01 -2.55
CA ILE A 128 -12.21 13.01 -1.95
C ILE A 128 -11.39 11.95 -2.68
N VAL A 129 -10.25 12.37 -3.20
CA VAL A 129 -9.32 11.55 -3.97
C VAL A 129 -8.01 11.49 -3.21
N ARG A 130 -7.64 10.29 -2.82
CA ARG A 130 -6.36 10.02 -2.15
C ARG A 130 -5.44 9.33 -3.13
N ASP A 131 -4.27 9.93 -3.36
CA ASP A 131 -3.17 9.31 -4.10
C ASP A 131 -2.50 8.24 -3.22
N LEU A 132 -2.40 7.03 -3.76
CA LEU A 132 -1.77 5.88 -3.12
C LEU A 132 -0.40 5.54 -3.72
N THR A 133 0.07 6.32 -4.71
CA THR A 133 1.28 6.02 -5.48
C THR A 133 2.51 5.86 -4.57
N ASP A 134 2.79 6.84 -3.69
CA ASP A 134 3.93 6.79 -2.76
C ASP A 134 3.84 5.61 -1.76
N ALA A 135 2.64 5.35 -1.22
CA ALA A 135 2.42 4.29 -0.26
C ALA A 135 2.65 2.91 -0.88
N MET A 136 2.29 2.76 -2.15
CA MET A 136 2.45 1.52 -2.89
C MET A 136 3.83 1.35 -3.51
N GLU A 137 4.56 2.42 -3.83
CA GLU A 137 5.97 2.32 -4.21
C GLU A 137 6.80 1.72 -3.08
N VAL A 138 6.61 2.18 -1.84
CA VAL A 138 7.27 1.59 -0.66
C VAL A 138 6.86 0.13 -0.48
N GLN A 139 5.57 -0.20 -0.61
CA GLN A 139 5.11 -1.59 -0.49
C GLN A 139 5.66 -2.46 -1.63
N ARG A 140 5.75 -1.93 -2.85
CA ARG A 140 6.27 -2.63 -4.03
C ARG A 140 7.77 -2.87 -3.92
N ASP A 141 8.52 -1.92 -3.39
CA ASP A 141 9.95 -2.07 -3.15
C ASP A 141 10.24 -3.15 -2.10
N VAL A 142 9.44 -3.20 -1.02
CA VAL A 142 9.51 -4.30 -0.04
C VAL A 142 9.19 -5.65 -0.70
N HIS A 143 8.14 -5.74 -1.52
CA HIS A 143 7.80 -6.97 -2.23
C HIS A 143 8.84 -7.37 -3.27
N ARG A 144 9.44 -6.39 -3.96
CA ARG A 144 10.49 -6.62 -4.96
C ARG A 144 11.77 -7.12 -4.29
N ALA A 145 12.17 -6.52 -3.17
CA ALA A 145 13.30 -7.00 -2.39
C ALA A 145 13.07 -8.43 -1.87
N ALA A 146 11.87 -8.74 -1.36
CA ALA A 146 11.52 -10.09 -0.93
C ALA A 146 11.56 -11.10 -2.09
N ARG A 147 11.03 -10.75 -3.26
CA ARG A 147 11.08 -11.60 -4.46
C ARG A 147 12.49 -11.82 -4.99
N LEU A 148 13.38 -10.83 -4.89
CA LEU A 148 14.77 -10.99 -5.34
C LEU A 148 15.50 -12.09 -4.56
N ALA A 149 15.27 -12.20 -3.25
CA ALA A 149 15.83 -13.28 -2.44
C ALA A 149 15.14 -14.63 -2.72
N GLU A 150 13.81 -14.61 -2.85
CA GLU A 150 12.99 -15.81 -3.10
C GLU A 150 13.31 -16.47 -4.45
N ASP A 151 13.38 -15.67 -5.51
CA ASP A 151 13.60 -16.12 -6.89
C ASP A 151 15.11 -16.26 -7.23
N ALA A 152 16.01 -16.02 -6.26
CA ALA A 152 17.44 -16.14 -6.49
C ALA A 152 17.81 -17.59 -6.88
N PRO A 153 18.64 -17.80 -7.92
CA PRO A 153 19.02 -19.14 -8.37
C PRO A 153 19.91 -19.85 -7.34
N ASN A 154 20.68 -19.10 -6.56
CA ASN A 154 21.52 -19.65 -5.50
C ASN A 154 20.66 -19.92 -4.26
N PRO A 155 20.88 -21.06 -3.57
CA PRO A 155 20.27 -21.34 -2.29
C PRO A 155 20.54 -20.25 -1.25
N ILE A 156 19.48 -19.75 -0.63
CA ILE A 156 19.53 -18.86 0.52
C ILE A 156 18.70 -19.50 1.62
N VAL A 157 19.30 -19.65 2.80
CA VAL A 157 18.65 -20.25 3.97
C VAL A 157 18.93 -19.39 5.20
N GLU A 158 17.94 -19.24 6.09
CA GLU A 158 18.12 -18.56 7.37
C GLU A 158 17.85 -19.49 8.54
N PHE A 159 18.67 -19.34 9.57
CA PHE A 159 18.59 -20.07 10.82
C PHE A 159 18.45 -19.09 11.99
N ASP A 160 17.75 -19.52 13.03
CA ASP A 160 17.81 -18.88 14.34
C ASP A 160 19.05 -19.30 15.14
N ALA A 161 19.24 -18.69 16.32
CA ALA A 161 20.33 -19.00 17.23
C ALA A 161 20.35 -20.43 17.79
N THR A 162 19.23 -21.16 17.69
CA THR A 162 19.14 -22.57 18.10
C THR A 162 19.51 -23.54 16.97
N GLY A 163 19.64 -23.03 15.75
CA GLY A 163 19.88 -23.80 14.53
C GLY A 163 18.59 -24.28 13.85
N ALA A 164 17.43 -23.80 14.27
CA ALA A 164 16.19 -24.06 13.55
C ALA A 164 16.15 -23.21 12.29
N MET A 165 15.79 -23.83 11.17
CA MET A 165 15.65 -23.13 9.90
C MET A 165 14.35 -22.33 9.89
N LEU A 166 14.45 -21.03 9.64
CA LEU A 166 13.30 -20.12 9.58
C LEU A 166 12.85 -19.85 8.14
N TYR A 167 13.78 -19.90 7.19
CA TYR A 167 13.52 -19.56 5.80
C TYR A 167 14.43 -20.34 4.86
N ALA A 168 13.91 -20.69 3.69
CA ALA A 168 14.67 -21.22 2.56
C ALA A 168 14.01 -20.75 1.26
N ASN A 169 14.80 -20.20 0.34
CA ASN A 169 14.30 -19.71 -0.94
C ASN A 169 14.03 -20.85 -1.94
N THR A 170 13.47 -20.49 -3.10
CA THR A 170 13.21 -21.45 -4.18
C THR A 170 14.49 -22.06 -4.75
N GLY A 171 15.62 -21.33 -4.75
CA GLY A 171 16.93 -21.88 -5.10
C GLY A 171 17.33 -23.11 -4.26
N MET A 172 17.02 -23.08 -2.96
CA MET A 172 17.27 -24.20 -2.05
C MET A 172 16.43 -25.43 -2.40
N LEU A 173 15.13 -25.24 -2.68
CA LEU A 173 14.23 -26.32 -3.09
C LEU A 173 14.70 -26.98 -4.39
N ASN A 174 15.16 -26.18 -5.35
CA ASN A 174 15.71 -26.67 -6.62
C ASN A 174 16.97 -27.51 -6.40
N LEU A 175 17.88 -27.06 -5.53
CA LEU A 175 19.08 -27.82 -5.19
C LEU A 175 18.73 -29.14 -4.49
N MET A 176 17.80 -29.12 -3.53
CA MET A 176 17.30 -30.33 -2.87
C MET A 176 16.72 -31.34 -3.87
N GLY A 177 15.94 -30.86 -4.86
CA GLY A 177 15.41 -31.69 -5.93
C GLY A 177 16.51 -32.36 -6.75
N GLN A 178 17.59 -31.64 -7.07
CA GLN A 178 18.74 -32.19 -7.79
C GLN A 178 19.52 -33.24 -6.98
N CYS A 179 19.54 -33.12 -5.65
CA CYS A 179 20.17 -34.08 -4.74
C CYS A 179 19.24 -35.25 -4.34
N GLY A 180 17.97 -35.24 -4.78
CA GLY A 180 17.00 -36.29 -4.44
C GLY A 180 16.55 -36.25 -2.96
N LEU A 181 16.68 -35.11 -2.28
CA LEU A 181 16.46 -34.98 -0.83
C LEU A 181 15.13 -34.32 -0.45
N LEU A 182 14.22 -34.10 -1.41
CA LEU A 182 12.90 -33.50 -1.14
C LEU A 182 12.09 -34.28 -0.09
N GLU A 183 12.24 -35.61 -0.04
CA GLU A 183 11.53 -36.47 0.93
C GLU A 183 12.33 -36.72 2.21
N ALA A 184 13.67 -36.58 2.17
CA ALA A 184 14.56 -36.84 3.30
C ALA A 184 14.68 -35.66 4.28
N GLY A 185 14.26 -34.47 3.84
CA GLY A 185 14.28 -33.25 4.63
C GLY A 185 15.53 -32.39 4.37
N ILE A 186 15.37 -31.10 4.61
CA ILE A 186 16.38 -30.07 4.31
C ILE A 186 17.63 -30.16 5.19
N GLU A 187 17.53 -30.79 6.35
CA GLU A 187 18.64 -30.97 7.30
C GLU A 187 19.79 -31.78 6.66
N GLY A 188 19.48 -32.71 5.76
CA GLY A 188 20.48 -33.49 5.03
C GLY A 188 21.29 -32.71 3.99
N MET A 189 20.98 -31.43 3.78
CA MET A 189 21.73 -30.52 2.89
C MET A 189 22.87 -29.79 3.60
N PHE A 190 23.02 -30.00 4.91
CA PHE A 190 24.00 -29.32 5.74
C PHE A 190 24.94 -30.31 6.44
N PRO A 191 26.14 -29.85 6.86
CA PRO A 191 27.06 -30.67 7.63
C PRO A 191 26.49 -31.10 9.00
N ASP A 192 26.86 -32.28 9.49
CA ASP A 192 26.43 -32.81 10.80
C ASP A 192 26.77 -31.88 11.99
N ASN A 193 27.79 -31.04 11.85
CA ASN A 193 28.23 -30.09 12.87
C ASN A 193 27.58 -28.70 12.77
N LEU A 194 26.55 -28.53 11.94
CA LEU A 194 25.88 -27.24 11.65
C LEU A 194 25.55 -26.45 12.93
N SER A 195 24.87 -27.06 13.92
CA SER A 195 24.44 -26.34 15.13
C SER A 195 25.61 -25.78 15.96
N THR A 196 26.79 -26.39 15.90
CA THR A 196 27.99 -25.86 16.55
C THR A 196 28.56 -24.69 15.75
N MET A 197 28.60 -24.82 14.42
CA MET A 197 29.07 -23.77 13.53
C MET A 197 28.20 -22.51 13.62
N LEU A 198 26.88 -22.64 13.66
CA LEU A 198 25.95 -21.51 13.79
C LEU A 198 26.15 -20.76 15.12
N ARG A 199 26.32 -21.50 16.23
CA ARG A 199 26.59 -20.90 17.55
C ARG A 199 27.93 -20.17 17.58
N GLU A 200 28.98 -20.74 17.00
CA GLU A 200 30.28 -20.09 16.90
C GLU A 200 30.22 -18.84 16.01
N CYS A 201 29.52 -18.91 14.88
CA CYS A 201 29.29 -17.79 13.95
C CYS A 201 28.62 -16.60 14.66
N LEU A 202 27.53 -16.83 15.41
CA LEU A 202 26.87 -15.78 16.19
C LEU A 202 27.73 -15.26 17.35
N ALA A 203 28.38 -16.16 18.10
CA ALA A 203 29.17 -15.77 19.27
C ALA A 203 30.41 -14.93 18.91
N THR A 204 31.00 -15.20 17.75
CA THR A 204 32.22 -14.52 17.27
C THR A 204 31.92 -13.35 16.34
N ASP A 205 30.67 -13.20 15.88
CA ASP A 205 30.25 -12.22 14.88
C ASP A 205 31.09 -12.35 13.58
N ALA A 206 31.58 -13.56 13.30
CA ALA A 206 32.48 -13.84 12.19
C ALA A 206 31.80 -14.77 11.17
N SER A 207 31.89 -14.39 9.90
CA SER A 207 31.35 -15.20 8.81
C SER A 207 32.21 -16.45 8.58
N LEU A 208 31.56 -17.59 8.33
CA LEU A 208 32.20 -18.83 7.94
C LEU A 208 32.03 -19.01 6.43
N SER A 209 33.11 -18.98 5.67
CA SER A 209 33.04 -19.08 4.20
C SER A 209 33.53 -20.44 3.72
N MET A 210 32.96 -20.93 2.62
CA MET A 210 33.42 -22.12 1.89
C MET A 210 33.48 -23.39 2.76
N VAL A 211 32.40 -23.64 3.49
CA VAL A 211 32.20 -24.88 4.24
C VAL A 211 31.74 -25.96 3.27
N GLU A 212 32.68 -26.77 2.82
CA GLU A 212 32.42 -27.88 1.89
C GLU A 212 32.01 -29.15 2.63
N HIS A 213 30.99 -29.83 2.11
CA HIS A 213 30.65 -31.19 2.53
C HIS A 213 29.99 -31.96 1.38
N VAL A 214 29.93 -33.27 1.52
CA VAL A 214 29.36 -34.16 0.51
C VAL A 214 27.89 -34.40 0.80
N VAL A 215 27.05 -34.16 -0.20
CA VAL A 215 25.61 -34.45 -0.17
C VAL A 215 25.28 -35.32 -1.37
N ALA A 216 24.80 -36.53 -1.12
CA ALA A 216 24.62 -37.57 -2.14
C ALA A 216 25.94 -37.81 -2.93
N ASP A 217 25.98 -37.45 -4.21
CA ASP A 217 27.12 -37.60 -5.12
C ASP A 217 27.82 -36.25 -5.44
N ARG A 218 27.54 -35.20 -4.68
CA ARG A 218 27.99 -33.82 -4.94
C ARG A 218 28.73 -33.21 -3.76
N VAL A 219 29.65 -32.31 -4.06
CA VAL A 219 30.26 -31.41 -3.06
C VAL A 219 29.50 -30.09 -3.08
N ILE A 220 28.99 -29.67 -1.92
CA ILE A 220 28.27 -28.41 -1.73
C ILE A 220 29.09 -27.53 -0.79
N ALA A 221 29.29 -26.28 -1.17
CA ALA A 221 30.02 -25.29 -0.40
C ALA A 221 29.06 -24.24 0.16
N TRP A 222 29.03 -24.08 1.48
CA TRP A 222 28.18 -23.10 2.16
C TRP A 222 28.99 -21.93 2.72
N SER A 223 28.39 -20.75 2.73
CA SER A 223 28.91 -19.58 3.45
C SER A 223 27.86 -19.03 4.40
N PHE A 224 28.20 -18.87 5.68
CA PHE A 224 27.33 -18.47 6.77
C PHE A 224 27.71 -17.06 7.26
N PHE A 225 26.72 -16.17 7.34
CA PHE A 225 26.88 -14.78 7.74
C PHE A 225 25.97 -14.47 8.92
N PRO A 226 26.51 -13.99 10.06
CA PRO A 226 25.69 -13.62 11.20
C PRO A 226 24.99 -12.28 10.96
N LEU A 227 23.71 -12.21 11.31
CA LEU A 227 22.86 -11.01 11.31
C LEU A 227 22.57 -10.64 12.77
N ARG A 228 23.57 -10.06 13.44
CA ARG A 228 23.59 -9.87 14.89
C ARG A 228 22.41 -9.08 15.46
N GLU A 229 21.88 -8.11 14.71
CA GLU A 229 20.73 -7.31 15.16
C GLU A 229 19.43 -8.12 15.26
N LEU A 230 19.35 -9.23 14.52
CA LEU A 230 18.17 -10.09 14.45
C LEU A 230 18.37 -11.44 15.16
N ASP A 231 19.58 -11.71 15.66
CA ASP A 231 19.99 -13.01 16.21
C ASP A 231 19.79 -14.18 15.23
N LEU A 232 20.03 -13.90 13.94
CA LEU A 232 19.88 -14.83 12.83
C LEU A 232 21.22 -15.13 12.15
N ILE A 233 21.30 -16.26 11.47
CA ILE A 233 22.39 -16.58 10.54
C ILE A 233 21.80 -16.80 9.15
N ARG A 234 22.38 -16.15 8.13
CA ARG A 234 22.04 -16.39 6.74
C ARG A 234 23.12 -17.21 6.05
N ALA A 235 22.73 -18.31 5.42
CA ALA A 235 23.58 -19.20 4.67
C ALA A 235 23.33 -19.07 3.17
N TYR A 236 24.42 -19.12 2.39
CA TYR A 236 24.43 -19.10 0.93
C TYR A 236 25.16 -20.33 0.40
N GLY A 237 24.57 -21.02 -0.57
CA GLY A 237 25.11 -22.25 -1.17
C GLY A 237 25.34 -22.15 -2.67
#